data_AF-A0A0D2BFZ3-F1
#
_entry.id   AF-A0A0D2BFZ3-F1
#
_cell.length_a   1.000
_cell.length_b   1.000
_cell.length_c   1.000
_cell.angle_alpha   90.00
_cell.angle_beta   90.00
_cell.angle_gamma   90.00
#
_symmetry.space_group_name_H-M   'P 1'
#
loop_
_entity.id
_entity.type
_entity.pdbx_description
1 polymer ?
#
loop_
_entity_poly.entity_id
_entity_poly.type
_entity_poly.pdbx_seq_one_letter_code
_entity_poly.pdbx_strand_id
1 'polypeptide(L)'
;MAIEATDMRDREDWSNVARMWYNRAADRSPTTGRIQHHLALLARPNVIREMFYYTKALISGVPFVKARDSIMLVFTPFLEKFELTSQKYPKMESSLVTAAGILFRVPR
;
A
#
# COMPACT_ATOMS: atom_id res chain seq x y z
N MET A 1 3.98 -19.99 -0.75
CA MET A 1 5.39 -20.17 -0.39
C MET A 1 5.73 -19.06 0.58
N ALA A 2 5.95 -19.38 1.86
CA ALA A 2 6.46 -18.43 2.83
C ALA A 2 7.96 -18.35 2.62
N ILE A 3 8.46 -17.18 2.21
CA ILE A 3 9.89 -16.98 1.96
C ILE A 3 10.52 -16.62 3.30
N GLU A 4 11.35 -17.52 3.84
CA GLU A 4 12.20 -17.24 4.99
C GLU A 4 13.20 -16.15 4.62
N ALA A 5 13.27 -15.14 5.49
CA ALA A 5 13.88 -13.85 5.24
C ALA A 5 15.41 -13.87 5.38
N THR A 6 16.15 -14.56 4.51
CA THR A 6 17.62 -14.61 4.63
C THR A 6 18.37 -13.69 3.66
N ASP A 7 17.80 -13.29 2.52
CA ASP A 7 18.42 -12.25 1.65
C ASP A 7 17.41 -11.17 1.23
N MET A 8 17.77 -9.91 1.46
CA MET A 8 17.00 -8.74 1.01
C MET A 8 16.91 -8.67 -0.52
N ARG A 9 17.94 -9.16 -1.24
CA ARG A 9 17.95 -9.22 -2.71
C ARG A 9 16.95 -10.24 -3.22
N ASP A 10 16.95 -11.45 -2.67
CA ASP A 10 15.97 -12.48 -3.01
C ASP A 10 14.55 -11.97 -2.77
N ARG A 11 14.32 -11.28 -1.65
CA ARG A 11 13.02 -10.67 -1.37
C ARG A 11 12.63 -9.63 -2.42
N GLU A 12 13.55 -8.80 -2.87
CA GLU A 12 13.29 -7.81 -3.92
C GLU A 12 12.97 -8.48 -5.26
N ASP A 13 13.74 -9.50 -5.65
CA ASP A 13 13.54 -10.25 -6.88
C ASP A 13 12.18 -10.95 -6.89
N TRP A 14 11.83 -11.66 -5.81
CA TRP A 14 10.51 -12.27 -5.67
C TRP A 14 9.39 -11.24 -5.62
N SER A 15 9.63 -10.06 -5.03
CA SER A 15 8.66 -8.96 -5.05
C SER A 15 8.46 -8.40 -6.45
N ASN A 16 9.52 -8.31 -7.26
CA ASN A 16 9.47 -7.86 -8.65
C ASN A 16 8.68 -8.86 -9.52
N VAL A 17 8.97 -10.16 -9.37
CA VAL A 17 8.23 -11.23 -10.05
C VAL A 17 6.75 -11.21 -9.67
N ALA A 18 6.45 -11.13 -8.36
CA ALA A 18 5.07 -11.04 -7.89
C ALA A 18 4.37 -9.80 -8.44
N ARG A 19 5.04 -8.65 -8.47
CA ARG A 19 4.48 -7.39 -8.97
C ARG A 19 4.16 -7.48 -10.45
N MET A 20 5.02 -8.11 -11.26
CA MET A 20 4.73 -8.40 -12.67
C MET A 20 3.44 -9.22 -12.82
N TRP A 21 3.30 -10.31 -12.06
CA TRP A 21 2.12 -11.17 -12.14
C TRP A 21 0.84 -10.49 -11.68
N TYR A 22 0.88 -9.73 -10.58
CA TYR A 22 -0.29 -9.00 -10.10
C TYR A 22 -0.68 -7.83 -11.01
N ASN A 23 0.26 -7.18 -11.71
CA ASN A 23 -0.09 -6.19 -12.72
C ASN A 23 -0.80 -6.84 -13.91
N ARG A 24 -0.28 -7.97 -14.43
CA ARG A 24 -0.98 -8.74 -15.48
C ARG A 24 -2.38 -9.20 -15.05
N ALA A 25 -2.54 -9.59 -13.78
CA ALA A 25 -3.84 -9.93 -13.23
C ALA A 25 -4.76 -8.71 -13.14
N ALA A 26 -4.22 -7.55 -12.77
CA ALA A 26 -4.96 -6.29 -12.73
C ALA A 26 -5.41 -5.83 -14.13
N ASP A 27 -4.59 -6.03 -15.17
CA ASP A 27 -4.96 -5.71 -16.55
C ASP A 27 -6.17 -6.52 -17.02
N ARG A 28 -6.25 -7.80 -16.59
CA ARG A 28 -7.36 -8.70 -16.91
C ARG A 28 -8.59 -8.52 -16.02
N SER A 29 -8.41 -8.03 -14.81
CA SER A 29 -9.48 -7.92 -13.81
C SER A 29 -9.32 -6.64 -12.97
N PRO A 30 -9.42 -5.45 -13.60
CA PRO A 30 -9.09 -4.18 -12.95
C PRO A 30 -10.02 -3.84 -11.79
N THR A 31 -11.23 -4.40 -11.79
CA THR A 31 -12.26 -4.20 -10.76
C THR A 31 -12.08 -5.09 -9.53
N THR A 32 -11.09 -6.01 -9.50
CA THR A 32 -10.90 -6.91 -8.36
C THR A 32 -10.00 -6.28 -7.29
N GLY A 33 -10.59 -5.85 -6.18
CA GLY A 33 -9.88 -5.14 -5.12
C GLY A 33 -8.77 -5.96 -4.45
N ARG A 34 -8.94 -7.30 -4.35
CA ARG A 34 -7.93 -8.18 -3.77
C ARG A 34 -6.60 -8.16 -4.55
N ILE A 35 -6.66 -7.99 -5.87
CA ILE A 35 -5.45 -7.86 -6.71
C ILE A 35 -4.74 -6.55 -6.38
N GLN A 36 -5.49 -5.46 -6.26
CA GLN A 36 -4.95 -4.15 -5.89
C GLN A 36 -4.34 -4.17 -4.49
N HIS A 37 -4.97 -4.88 -3.54
CA HIS A 37 -4.41 -5.06 -2.18
C HIS A 37 -3.04 -5.72 -2.20
N HIS A 38 -2.84 -6.76 -3.02
CA HIS A 38 -1.53 -7.38 -3.16
C HIS A 38 -0.50 -6.47 -3.86
N LEU A 39 -0.91 -5.66 -4.85
CA LEU A 39 -0.05 -4.63 -5.43
C LEU A 39 0.39 -3.58 -4.40
N ALA A 40 -0.47 -3.24 -3.43
CA ALA A 40 -0.11 -2.36 -2.33
C ALA A 40 1.00 -2.98 -1.47
N LEU A 41 0.89 -4.25 -1.07
CA LEU A 41 1.94 -4.93 -0.30
C LEU A 41 3.30 -4.93 -1.02
N LEU A 42 3.29 -5.05 -2.34
CA LEU A 42 4.48 -5.07 -3.20
C LEU A 42 4.99 -3.68 -3.59
N ALA A 43 4.31 -2.61 -3.18
CA ALA A 43 4.72 -1.24 -3.48
C ALA A 43 5.76 -0.70 -2.49
N ARG A 44 6.01 -1.40 -1.39
CA ARG A 44 7.05 -1.04 -0.41
C ARG A 44 8.43 -0.90 -1.07
N PRO A 45 9.23 0.10 -0.65
CA PRO A 45 8.98 1.07 0.43
C PRO A 45 8.23 2.36 -0.02
N ASN A 46 7.60 2.38 -1.20
CA ASN A 46 6.95 3.59 -1.72
C ASN A 46 5.56 3.79 -1.13
N VAL A 47 5.49 4.66 -0.11
CA VAL A 47 4.27 4.92 0.67
C VAL A 47 3.11 5.48 -0.16
N ILE A 48 3.39 6.29 -1.18
CA ILE A 48 2.38 6.86 -2.07
C ILE A 48 1.74 5.76 -2.93
N ARG A 49 2.54 4.85 -3.48
CA ARG A 49 2.04 3.70 -4.23
C ARG A 49 1.29 2.73 -3.33
N GLU A 50 1.77 2.47 -2.11
CA GLU A 50 1.03 1.69 -1.11
C GLU A 50 -0.37 2.27 -0.88
N MET A 51 -0.46 3.56 -0.55
CA MET A 51 -1.73 4.28 -0.33
C MET A 51 -2.64 4.23 -1.57
N PHE A 52 -2.08 4.44 -2.77
CA PHE A 52 -2.83 4.38 -4.02
C PHE A 52 -3.47 3.02 -4.25
N TYR A 53 -2.71 1.94 -4.14
CA TYR A 53 -3.21 0.59 -4.38
C TYR A 53 -4.20 0.13 -3.31
N TYR A 54 -3.99 0.47 -2.04
CA TYR A 54 -4.99 0.20 -1.01
C TYR A 54 -6.28 0.97 -1.23
N THR A 55 -6.19 2.24 -1.65
CA THR A 55 -7.38 3.01 -2.03
C THR A 55 -8.12 2.32 -3.17
N LYS A 56 -7.40 1.90 -4.24
CA LYS A 56 -8.01 1.12 -5.33
C LYS A 56 -8.64 -0.18 -4.86
N ALA A 57 -8.02 -0.88 -3.89
CA ALA A 57 -8.59 -2.09 -3.32
C ALA A 57 -9.93 -1.85 -2.61
N LEU A 58 -10.12 -0.67 -2.02
CA LEU A 58 -11.35 -0.28 -1.33
C LEU A 58 -12.45 0.20 -2.28
N ILE A 59 -12.10 0.85 -3.39
CA ILE A 59 -13.09 1.49 -4.29
C ILE A 59 -13.35 0.73 -5.60
N SER A 60 -12.66 -0.39 -5.84
CA SER A 60 -12.85 -1.20 -7.04
C SER A 60 -14.24 -1.83 -7.11
N GLY A 61 -14.72 -2.19 -8.31
CA GLY A 61 -16.05 -2.78 -8.51
C GLY A 61 -16.36 -4.03 -7.67
N VAL A 62 -15.35 -4.82 -7.31
CA VAL A 62 -15.41 -5.86 -6.27
C VAL A 62 -14.48 -5.46 -5.13
N PRO A 63 -14.97 -4.67 -4.14
CA PRO A 63 -14.14 -4.15 -3.06
C PRO A 63 -13.49 -5.24 -2.21
N PHE A 64 -12.29 -4.96 -1.71
CA PHE A 64 -11.62 -5.77 -0.70
C PHE A 64 -11.57 -5.01 0.63
N VAL A 65 -12.65 -5.11 1.42
CA VAL A 65 -12.86 -4.32 2.64
C VAL A 65 -11.75 -4.47 3.69
N LYS A 66 -11.04 -5.61 3.72
CA LYS A 66 -9.89 -5.86 4.60
C LYS A 66 -8.69 -4.92 4.31
N ALA A 67 -8.66 -4.26 3.14
CA ALA A 67 -7.68 -3.23 2.83
C ALA A 67 -7.78 -2.02 3.75
N ARG A 68 -8.91 -1.82 4.45
CA ARG A 68 -9.10 -0.74 5.42
C ARG A 68 -8.09 -0.83 6.56
N ASP A 69 -7.90 -2.01 7.12
CA ASP A 69 -6.94 -2.21 8.20
C ASP A 69 -5.51 -2.06 7.68
N SER A 70 -5.26 -2.52 6.45
CA SER A 70 -3.94 -2.41 5.81
C SER A 70 -3.54 -0.98 5.50
N ILE A 71 -4.44 -0.13 4.99
CA ILE A 71 -4.16 1.28 4.71
C ILE A 71 -4.01 2.10 5.99
N MET A 72 -4.72 1.73 7.06
CA MET A 72 -4.52 2.36 8.36
C MET A 72 -3.09 2.13 8.88
N LEU A 73 -2.49 0.95 8.68
CA LEU A 73 -1.08 0.72 9.03
C LEU A 73 -0.12 1.62 8.24
N VAL A 74 -0.49 2.06 7.03
CA VAL A 74 0.29 3.05 6.26
C VAL A 74 0.15 4.43 6.88
N PHE A 75 -1.05 4.81 7.34
CA PHE A 75 -1.32 6.13 7.91
C PHE A 75 -0.83 6.32 9.34
N THR A 76 -0.91 5.30 10.19
CA THR A 76 -0.63 5.39 11.64
C THR A 76 0.70 6.10 11.96
N PRO A 77 1.85 5.78 11.32
CA PRO A 77 3.10 6.47 11.61
C PRO A 77 3.06 7.98 11.32
N PHE A 78 2.34 8.38 10.28
CA PHE A 78 2.18 9.79 9.90
C PHE A 78 1.22 10.53 10.83
N LEU A 79 0.23 9.83 11.41
CA LEU A 79 -0.75 10.42 12.33
C LEU A 79 -0.23 10.52 13.77
N GLU A 80 0.56 9.55 14.23
CA GLU A 80 0.99 9.45 15.63
C GLU A 80 2.43 9.91 15.84
N LYS A 81 3.29 9.76 14.83
CA LYS A 81 4.74 10.01 14.92
C LYS A 81 5.21 10.83 13.72
N PHE A 82 4.48 11.90 13.41
CA PHE A 82 4.72 12.73 12.22
C PHE A 82 6.17 13.19 12.12
N GLU A 83 6.74 13.79 13.17
CA GLU A 83 8.11 14.31 13.18
C GLU A 83 9.17 13.24 12.85
N LEU A 84 9.01 12.02 13.37
CA LEU A 84 9.94 10.91 13.10
C LEU A 84 9.76 10.34 11.69
N THR A 85 8.53 10.34 11.20
CA THR A 85 8.18 9.76 9.90
C THR A 85 8.51 10.72 8.77
N SER A 86 8.30 12.02 8.94
CA SER A 86 8.57 13.07 7.96
C SER A 86 10.05 13.18 7.60
N GLN A 87 10.95 12.78 8.50
CA GLN A 87 12.40 12.70 8.22
C GLN A 87 12.76 11.57 7.24
N LYS A 88 11.93 10.52 7.13
CA LYS A 88 12.20 9.34 6.29
C LYS A 88 11.70 9.48 4.85
N TYR A 89 10.80 10.43 4.60
CA TYR A 89 10.13 10.60 3.31
C TYR A 89 10.23 12.06 2.84
N PRO A 90 10.20 12.32 1.52
CA PRO A 90 10.07 13.68 1.00
C PRO A 90 8.87 14.41 1.61
N LYS A 91 9.03 15.71 1.91
CA LYS A 91 8.00 16.54 2.56
C LYS A 91 6.64 16.47 1.85
N MET A 92 6.64 16.42 0.52
CA MET A 92 5.41 16.31 -0.27
C MET A 92 4.69 14.98 -0.02
N GLU A 93 5.43 13.86 0.00
CA GLU A 93 4.86 12.54 0.21
C GLU A 93 4.30 12.40 1.62
N SER A 94 5.06 12.83 2.64
CA SER A 94 4.60 12.79 4.03
C SER A 94 3.37 13.67 4.24
N SER A 95 3.33 14.87 3.66
CA SER A 95 2.16 15.77 3.75
C SER A 95 0.91 15.14 3.11
N LEU A 96 1.06 14.55 1.92
CA LEU A 96 -0.05 13.93 1.19
C LEU A 96 -0.62 12.71 1.93
N VAL A 97 0.25 11.81 2.41
CA VAL A 97 -0.18 10.62 3.17
C VAL A 97 -0.82 11.01 4.50
N THR A 98 -0.28 12.02 5.18
CA THR A 98 -0.86 12.54 6.44
C THR A 98 -2.26 13.10 6.21
N ALA A 99 -2.43 13.96 5.19
CA ALA A 99 -3.73 14.53 4.86
C ALA A 99 -4.76 13.45 4.51
N ALA A 100 -4.36 12.45 3.71
CA ALA A 100 -5.22 11.31 3.38
C ALA A 100 -5.62 10.52 4.64
N GLY A 101 -4.67 10.25 5.54
CA GLY A 101 -4.93 9.55 6.80
C GLY A 101 -5.89 10.29 7.73
N ILE A 102 -5.75 11.62 7.83
CA ILE A 102 -6.66 12.46 8.63
C ILE A 102 -8.09 12.34 8.08
N LEU A 103 -8.26 12.51 6.77
CA LEU A 103 -9.58 12.44 6.12
C LEU A 103 -10.19 11.03 6.21
N PHE A 104 -9.37 9.98 6.15
CA PHE A 104 -9.83 8.59 6.22
C PHE A 104 -10.30 8.16 7.61
N ARG A 105 -9.76 8.79 8.68
CA ARG A 105 -10.12 8.47 10.07
C ARG A 105 -11.49 9.02 10.48
N VAL A 106 -11.93 10.12 9.87
CA VAL A 106 -13.20 10.76 10.21
C VAL A 106 -14.36 9.87 9.74
N PRO A 107 -15.20 9.33 10.64
CA PRO A 107 -16.42 8.64 10.24
C PRO A 107 -17.31 9.63 9.50
N ARG A 108 -17.84 9.25 8.34
CA ARG A 108 -19.01 9.91 7.77
C ARG A 108 -20.27 9.39 8.46
#